data_AF-A0A3A0AXC8-F1
#
_entry.id   AF-A0A3A0AXC8-F1
#
_cell.length_a   1.000
_cell.length_b   1.000
_cell.length_c   1.000
_cell.angle_alpha   90.00
_cell.angle_beta   90.00
_cell.angle_gamma   90.00
#
_symmetry.space_group_name_H-M   'P 1'
#
loop_
_entity.id
_entity.type
_entity.pdbx_description
1 polymer ?
#
loop_
_entity_poly.entity_id
_entity_poly.type
_entity_poly.pdbx_seq_one_letter_code
_entity_poly.pdbx_strand_id
1 'polypeptide(L)'
;MTIVLERFDIPERGVLELDLHESIEIRVTAEEARRKVNSWVHEYVSYMMRAEAPTLVIGERVVWRVPTVLTSSQVGRVGVVGHMDVEVRTGEMNNSPERGVQFMTCARELAAKLPPYQPGWLEVADEYIPKNVPRAKMAQLPPDDDEV
;
A
#
# COMPACT_ATOMS: atom_id res chain seq x y z
N MET A 1 -10.15 -12.63 -10.15
CA MET A 1 -9.33 -13.18 -9.06
C MET A 1 -8.25 -14.02 -9.71
N THR A 2 -6.99 -13.78 -9.39
CA THR A 2 -5.83 -14.36 -10.09
C THR A 2 -5.07 -15.26 -9.13
N ILE A 3 -4.55 -16.38 -9.63
CA ILE A 3 -3.66 -17.28 -8.91
C ILE A 3 -2.30 -17.22 -9.61
N VAL A 4 -1.23 -17.12 -8.83
CA VAL A 4 0.16 -17.14 -9.30
C VAL A 4 0.84 -18.37 -8.72
N LEU A 5 1.50 -19.12 -9.60
CA LEU A 5 2.32 -20.26 -9.26
C LEU A 5 3.77 -19.80 -9.24
N GLU A 6 4.45 -19.95 -8.11
CA GLU A 6 5.86 -19.59 -7.95
C GLU A 6 6.73 -20.83 -7.73
N ARG A 7 7.99 -20.75 -8.17
CA ARG A 7 9.03 -21.78 -8.01
C ARG A 7 8.76 -23.10 -8.76
N PHE A 8 8.24 -23.00 -9.98
CA PHE A 8 8.14 -24.12 -10.90
C PHE A 8 9.30 -24.10 -11.89
N ASP A 9 9.86 -25.27 -12.19
CA ASP A 9 10.90 -25.41 -13.21
C ASP A 9 10.27 -25.28 -14.59
N ILE A 10 10.44 -24.09 -15.20
CA ILE A 10 9.93 -23.80 -16.54
C ILE A 10 11.01 -24.16 -17.55
N PRO A 11 10.75 -25.09 -18.48
CA PRO A 11 11.71 -25.42 -19.53
C PRO A 11 11.89 -24.22 -20.47
N GLU A 12 13.11 -23.96 -20.93
CA GLU A 12 13.40 -22.86 -21.86
C GLU A 12 12.63 -22.99 -23.19
N ARG A 13 12.39 -24.23 -23.64
CA ARG A 13 11.57 -24.58 -24.81
C ARG A 13 10.95 -25.96 -24.60
N GLY A 14 9.75 -26.17 -25.14
CA GLY A 14 9.05 -27.45 -25.11
C GLY A 14 7.69 -27.39 -24.43
N VAL A 15 7.18 -28.55 -24.04
CA VAL A 15 5.90 -28.68 -23.35
C VAL A 15 6.14 -28.58 -21.84
N LEU A 16 5.39 -27.71 -21.19
CA LEU A 16 5.28 -27.65 -19.73
C LEU A 16 3.97 -28.33 -19.33
N GLU A 17 4.05 -29.51 -18.74
CA GLU A 17 2.90 -30.20 -18.14
C GLU A 17 2.82 -29.84 -16.66
N LEU A 18 1.64 -29.35 -16.24
CA LEU A 18 1.36 -28.99 -14.84
C LEU A 18 0.15 -29.79 -14.38
N ASP A 19 0.35 -30.65 -13.39
CA ASP A 19 -0.74 -31.31 -12.67
C ASP A 19 -0.89 -30.66 -11.30
N LEU A 20 -2.02 -30.00 -11.08
CA LEU A 20 -2.30 -29.19 -9.89
C LEU A 20 -3.41 -29.87 -9.08
N HIS A 21 -3.02 -30.80 -8.21
CA HIS A 21 -3.92 -31.48 -7.27
C HIS A 21 -3.65 -31.04 -5.82
N GLU A 22 -3.82 -29.75 -5.55
CA GLU A 22 -3.66 -29.19 -4.20
C GLU A 22 -4.99 -28.79 -3.56
N SER A 23 -5.20 -29.26 -2.32
CA SER A 23 -6.32 -28.83 -1.47
C SER A 23 -5.81 -27.83 -0.44
N ILE A 24 -6.09 -26.56 -0.67
CA ILE A 24 -5.67 -25.46 0.21
C ILE A 24 -6.87 -25.01 1.05
N GLU A 25 -6.76 -25.15 2.37
CA GLU A 25 -7.68 -24.53 3.31
C GLU A 25 -7.39 -23.02 3.39
N ILE A 26 -8.33 -22.19 2.94
CA ILE A 26 -8.28 -20.73 3.03
C ILE A 26 -9.13 -20.31 4.23
N ARG A 27 -8.49 -19.83 5.31
CA ARG A 27 -9.16 -19.31 6.50
C ARG A 27 -9.23 -17.79 6.54
N VAL A 28 -8.25 -17.14 5.92
CA VAL A 28 -8.21 -15.69 5.73
C VAL A 28 -8.60 -15.41 4.30
N THR A 29 -9.65 -14.63 4.11
CA THR A 29 -10.11 -14.20 2.79
C THR A 29 -9.19 -13.14 2.19
N ALA A 30 -9.25 -12.96 0.87
CA ALA A 30 -8.53 -11.88 0.21
C ALA A 30 -8.89 -10.50 0.80
N GLU A 31 -10.16 -10.26 1.14
CA GLU A 31 -10.57 -8.98 1.72
C GLU A 31 -10.00 -8.76 3.13
N GLU A 32 -9.96 -9.79 3.96
CA GLU A 32 -9.34 -9.73 5.29
C GLU A 32 -7.84 -9.48 5.20
N ALA A 33 -7.14 -10.16 4.28
CA ALA A 33 -5.73 -9.93 4.02
C ALA A 33 -5.47 -8.48 3.57
N ARG A 34 -6.28 -7.95 2.64
CA ARG A 34 -6.20 -6.55 2.19
C ARG A 34 -6.39 -5.58 3.35
N ARG A 35 -7.42 -5.78 4.18
CA ARG A 35 -7.70 -4.92 5.34
C ARG A 35 -6.56 -4.95 6.35
N LYS A 36 -6.01 -6.13 6.65
CA LYS A 36 -4.88 -6.30 7.58
C LYS A 36 -3.64 -5.55 7.10
N VAL A 37 -3.31 -5.67 5.82
CA VAL A 37 -2.21 -4.91 5.21
C VAL A 37 -2.50 -3.42 5.25
N ASN A 38 -3.72 -3.00 4.90
CA ASN A 38 -4.08 -1.58 4.89
C ASN A 38 -3.96 -0.93 6.27
N SER A 39 -4.43 -1.61 7.32
CA SER A 39 -4.29 -1.16 8.71
C SER A 39 -2.82 -0.98 9.08
N TRP A 40 -1.98 -2.00 8.84
CA TRP A 40 -0.56 -1.92 9.17
C TRP A 40 0.16 -0.79 8.40
N VAL A 41 -0.11 -0.66 7.10
CA VAL A 41 0.48 0.41 6.29
C VAL A 41 0.10 1.79 6.81
N HIS A 42 -1.17 2.01 7.15
CA HIS A 42 -1.63 3.30 7.67
C HIS A 42 -1.06 3.61 9.07
N GLU A 43 -0.93 2.61 9.92
CA GLU A 43 -0.51 2.78 11.32
C GLU A 43 1.01 2.92 11.46
N TYR A 44 1.79 2.18 10.66
CA TYR A 44 3.24 2.06 10.86
C TYR A 44 4.09 2.65 9.72
N VAL A 45 3.50 2.92 8.54
CA VAL A 45 4.26 3.35 7.36
C VAL A 45 3.86 4.74 6.88
N SER A 46 2.65 4.88 6.34
CA SER A 46 2.14 6.15 5.81
C SER A 46 0.65 6.11 5.53
N TYR A 47 -0.05 7.20 5.83
CA TYR A 47 -1.44 7.43 5.41
C TYR A 47 -1.58 7.66 3.89
N MET A 48 -0.48 7.95 3.19
CA MET A 48 -0.46 8.15 1.74
C MET A 48 -0.31 6.83 0.97
N MET A 49 -0.20 5.70 1.66
CA MET A 49 -0.11 4.38 1.06
C MET A 49 -1.38 3.59 1.35
N ARG A 50 -1.77 2.71 0.43
CA ARG A 50 -2.92 1.83 0.61
C ARG A 50 -2.68 0.44 0.03
N ALA A 51 -3.39 -0.53 0.57
CA ALA A 51 -3.43 -1.89 0.04
C ALA A 51 -4.39 -1.98 -1.17
N GLU A 52 -3.96 -2.67 -2.22
CA GLU A 52 -4.77 -3.01 -3.39
C GLU A 52 -5.30 -4.46 -3.32
N ALA A 53 -5.96 -4.89 -4.39
CA ALA A 53 -6.55 -6.23 -4.47
C ALA A 53 -5.46 -7.33 -4.37
N PRO A 54 -5.59 -8.30 -3.45
CA PRO A 54 -4.63 -9.38 -3.33
C PRO A 54 -4.69 -10.39 -4.47
N THR A 55 -3.56 -11.06 -4.67
CA THR A 55 -3.43 -12.21 -5.56
C THR A 55 -3.07 -13.45 -4.73
N LEU A 56 -3.67 -14.60 -5.03
CA LEU A 56 -3.30 -15.84 -4.35
C LEU A 56 -2.00 -16.35 -4.95
N VAL A 57 -0.97 -16.54 -4.13
CA VAL A 57 0.32 -17.07 -4.55
C VAL A 57 0.49 -18.45 -3.93
N ILE A 58 0.73 -19.45 -4.78
CA ILE A 58 1.02 -20.83 -4.39
C ILE A 58 2.50 -21.08 -4.71
N GLY A 59 3.30 -21.28 -3.67
CA GLY A 59 4.71 -21.65 -3.75
C GLY A 59 5.09 -22.44 -2.50
N GLU A 60 6.22 -22.14 -1.88
CA GLU A 60 6.64 -22.77 -0.61
C GLU A 60 5.64 -22.53 0.54
N ARG A 61 4.99 -21.37 0.53
CA ARG A 61 3.84 -21.05 1.39
C ARG A 61 2.71 -20.56 0.50
N VAL A 62 1.47 -20.82 0.92
CA VAL A 62 0.29 -20.24 0.27
C VAL A 62 -0.04 -18.92 0.94
N VAL A 63 0.01 -17.83 0.17
CA VAL A 63 -0.17 -16.48 0.69
C VAL A 63 -1.09 -15.64 -0.18
N TRP A 64 -1.77 -14.69 0.44
CA TRP A 64 -2.30 -13.52 -0.24
C TRP A 64 -1.17 -12.51 -0.40
N ARG A 65 -0.71 -12.32 -1.64
CA ARG A 65 0.21 -11.24 -1.98
C ARG A 65 -0.58 -9.98 -2.25
N VAL A 66 -0.44 -9.01 -1.38
CA VAL A 66 -1.17 -7.74 -1.39
C VAL A 66 -0.24 -6.63 -1.89
N PRO A 67 -0.51 -6.00 -3.04
CA PRO A 67 0.25 -4.84 -3.47
C PRO A 67 -0.05 -3.64 -2.57
N THR A 68 0.98 -2.92 -2.15
CA THR A 68 0.85 -1.62 -1.48
C THR A 68 1.23 -0.54 -2.48
N VAL A 69 0.36 0.46 -2.63
CA VAL A 69 0.57 1.57 -3.57
C VAL A 69 0.71 2.89 -2.85
N LEU A 70 1.63 3.72 -3.34
CA LEU A 70 1.68 5.14 -3.00
C LEU A 70 0.57 5.88 -3.75
N THR A 71 -0.09 6.78 -3.03
CA THR A 71 -1.08 7.70 -3.55
C THR A 71 -0.66 9.15 -3.25
N SER A 72 -1.17 10.08 -4.04
CA SER A 72 -1.00 11.52 -3.90
C SER A 72 -2.34 12.20 -4.11
N SER A 73 -2.64 13.23 -3.34
CA SER A 73 -3.88 14.01 -3.48
C SER A 73 -3.97 14.72 -4.84
N GLN A 74 -2.84 15.03 -5.48
CA GLN A 74 -2.80 15.73 -6.77
C GLN A 74 -3.05 14.80 -7.96
N VAL A 75 -2.49 13.58 -7.94
CA VAL A 75 -2.48 12.68 -9.11
C VAL A 75 -3.14 11.32 -8.87
N GLY A 76 -3.65 11.08 -7.66
CA GLY A 76 -4.22 9.80 -7.27
C GLY A 76 -3.15 8.73 -7.10
N ARG A 77 -3.29 7.59 -7.78
CA ARG A 77 -2.38 6.45 -7.67
C ARG A 77 -1.04 6.75 -8.35
N VAL A 78 0.05 6.71 -7.59
CA VAL A 78 1.41 6.98 -8.08
C VAL A 78 2.10 5.71 -8.58
N GLY A 79 2.07 4.64 -7.78
CA GLY A 79 2.74 3.40 -8.13
C GLY A 79 2.83 2.41 -6.97
N VAL A 80 3.24 1.18 -7.27
CA VAL A 80 3.43 0.12 -6.28
C VAL A 80 4.76 0.34 -5.54
N VAL A 81 4.71 0.40 -4.21
CA VAL A 81 5.91 0.53 -3.35
C VAL A 81 6.46 -0.82 -2.91
N GLY A 82 5.64 -1.86 -3.01
CA GLY A 82 6.02 -3.23 -2.69
C GLY A 82 4.80 -4.11 -2.48
N HIS A 83 5.06 -5.31 -1.99
CA HIS A 83 4.04 -6.32 -1.73
C HIS A 83 4.18 -6.85 -0.30
N MET A 84 3.03 -7.12 0.32
CA MET A 84 2.92 -7.77 1.62
C MET A 84 2.33 -9.15 1.42
N ASP A 85 2.94 -10.15 2.02
CA ASP A 85 2.45 -11.52 1.96
C ASP A 85 1.72 -11.83 3.28
N VAL A 86 0.48 -12.31 3.17
CA VAL A 86 -0.36 -12.72 4.29
C VAL A 86 -0.67 -14.20 4.15
N GLU A 87 -0.28 -15.02 5.11
CA GLU A 87 -0.50 -16.47 5.06
C GLU A 87 -2.01 -16.79 5.16
N VAL A 88 -2.49 -17.69 4.28
CA VAL A 88 -3.94 -17.89 4.06
C VAL A 88 -4.66 -18.62 5.20
N ARG A 89 -3.94 -19.30 6.10
CA ARG A 89 -4.52 -20.09 7.21
C ARG A 89 -4.50 -19.34 8.55
N THR A 90 -3.41 -18.64 8.83
CA THR A 90 -3.08 -17.99 10.10
C THR A 90 -3.26 -16.48 10.02
N GLY A 91 -3.17 -15.92 8.82
CA GLY A 91 -3.11 -14.47 8.61
C GLY A 91 -1.79 -13.85 9.03
N GLU A 92 -0.76 -14.63 9.38
CA GLU A 92 0.58 -14.10 9.64
C GLU A 92 1.07 -13.27 8.44
N MET A 93 1.71 -12.13 8.71
CA MET A 93 2.13 -11.18 7.69
C MET A 93 3.62 -10.90 7.81
N ASN A 94 4.30 -10.65 6.69
CA ASN A 94 5.72 -10.29 6.67
C ASN A 94 5.99 -8.80 7.01
N ASN A 95 5.47 -8.34 8.15
CA ASN A 95 5.32 -6.94 8.55
C ASN A 95 6.43 -6.37 9.44
N SER A 96 7.67 -6.69 9.12
CA SER A 96 8.81 -6.22 9.90
C SER A 96 9.05 -4.71 9.72
N PRO A 97 9.70 -4.02 10.69
CA PRO A 97 10.06 -2.61 10.55
C PRO A 97 10.91 -2.31 9.30
N GLU A 98 11.80 -3.24 8.93
CA GLU A 98 12.63 -3.14 7.72
C GLU A 98 11.77 -3.08 6.45
N ARG A 99 10.64 -3.79 6.43
CA ARG A 99 9.68 -3.72 5.33
C ARG A 99 9.09 -2.32 5.19
N GLY A 100 8.76 -1.67 6.31
CA GLY A 100 8.29 -0.29 6.33
C GLY A 100 9.33 0.68 5.76
N VAL A 101 10.60 0.50 6.15
CA VAL A 101 11.71 1.30 5.60
C VAL A 101 11.85 1.10 4.10
N GLN A 102 11.76 -0.14 3.59
CA GLN A 102 11.80 -0.43 2.16
C GLN A 102 10.67 0.28 1.39
N PHE A 103 9.45 0.23 1.92
CA PHE A 103 8.30 0.91 1.29
C PHE A 103 8.49 2.42 1.26
N MET A 104 9.01 3.01 2.34
CA MET A 104 9.30 4.45 2.40
C MET A 104 10.41 4.86 1.43
N THR A 105 11.45 4.04 1.27
CA THR A 105 12.51 4.29 0.27
C THR A 105 11.94 4.29 -1.14
N CYS A 106 11.19 3.24 -1.52
CA CYS A 106 10.55 3.18 -2.84
C CYS A 106 9.55 4.32 -3.05
N ALA A 107 8.77 4.69 -2.03
CA ALA A 107 7.85 5.82 -2.11
C ALA A 107 8.55 7.15 -2.38
N ARG A 108 9.73 7.39 -1.79
CA ARG A 108 10.52 8.60 -2.10
C ARG A 108 10.97 8.62 -3.56
N GLU A 109 11.41 7.48 -4.09
CA GLU A 109 11.80 7.35 -5.50
C GLU A 109 10.63 7.57 -6.46
N LEU A 110 9.43 7.08 -6.10
CA LEU A 110 8.21 7.33 -6.85
C LEU A 110 7.77 8.79 -6.76
N ALA A 111 7.81 9.38 -5.56
CA ALA A 111 7.43 10.76 -5.33
C ALA A 111 8.34 11.75 -6.06
N ALA A 112 9.63 11.46 -6.18
CA ALA A 112 10.59 12.29 -6.93
C ALA A 112 10.26 12.42 -8.43
N LYS A 113 9.44 11.50 -8.98
CA LYS A 113 8.99 11.51 -10.38
C LYS A 113 7.66 12.23 -10.57
N LEU A 114 7.04 12.71 -9.50
CA LEU A 114 5.78 13.43 -9.59
C LEU A 114 5.98 14.81 -10.24
N PRO A 115 5.00 15.28 -11.02
CA PRO A 115 5.02 16.65 -11.48
C PRO A 115 5.00 17.60 -10.27
N PRO A 116 5.54 18.83 -10.42
CA PRO A 116 5.38 19.86 -9.40
C PRO A 116 3.92 20.03 -8.99
N TYR A 117 3.69 20.35 -7.72
CA TYR A 117 2.35 20.62 -7.26
C TYR A 117 1.75 21.81 -8.00
N GLN A 118 0.71 21.52 -8.79
CA GLN A 118 -0.10 22.50 -9.47
C GLN A 118 -1.49 22.45 -8.85
N PRO A 119 -1.80 23.33 -7.88
CA PRO A 119 -3.16 23.43 -7.39
C PRO A 119 -4.04 23.88 -8.56
N GLY A 120 -4.84 22.98 -9.12
CA GLY A 120 -5.85 23.30 -10.15
C GLY A 120 -6.95 24.25 -9.66
N TRP A 121 -6.89 24.66 -8.40
CA TRP A 121 -7.74 25.65 -7.78
C TRP A 121 -7.04 27.02 -7.79
N LEU A 122 -6.92 27.73 -8.91
CA LEU A 122 -6.69 29.19 -8.83
C LEU A 122 -6.99 30.01 -10.10
N GLU A 123 -7.91 29.58 -10.98
CA GLU A 123 -8.77 30.54 -11.69
C GLU A 123 -10.19 30.35 -11.17
N VAL A 124 -10.37 30.54 -9.87
CA VAL A 124 -11.70 30.62 -9.28
C VAL A 124 -12.11 32.09 -9.37
N ALA A 125 -13.29 32.37 -9.94
CA ALA A 125 -13.78 33.74 -10.01
C ALA A 125 -13.76 34.38 -8.61
N ASP A 126 -13.42 35.67 -8.54
CA ASP A 126 -13.27 36.42 -7.28
C ASP A 126 -14.48 36.34 -6.35
N GLU A 127 -15.66 36.00 -6.88
CA GLU A 127 -16.90 35.77 -6.12
C GLU A 127 -16.85 34.54 -5.20
N TYR A 128 -16.05 33.52 -5.54
CA TYR A 128 -15.88 32.30 -4.74
C TYR A 128 -14.64 32.33 -3.84
N ILE A 129 -13.84 33.40 -3.90
CA ILE A 129 -12.71 33.60 -2.99
C ILE A 129 -13.25 34.29 -1.73
N PRO A 130 -13.35 33.59 -0.58
CA PRO A 130 -13.84 34.20 0.63
C PRO A 130 -12.90 35.33 1.09
N LYS A 131 -13.37 36.57 1.02
CA LYS A 131 -12.58 37.78 1.32
C LYS A 131 -12.32 38.00 2.81
N ASN A 132 -13.15 37.41 3.66
CA ASN A 132 -13.12 37.56 5.12
C ASN A 132 -12.95 36.21 5.82
N VAL A 133 -12.04 35.35 5.34
CA VAL A 133 -11.68 34.16 6.12
C VAL A 133 -10.94 34.65 7.36
N PRO A 134 -11.47 34.46 8.58
CA PRO A 134 -10.70 34.73 9.78
C PRO A 134 -9.45 33.87 9.70
N ARG A 135 -8.28 34.50 9.85
CA ARG A 135 -6.99 33.82 9.82
C ARG A 135 -7.09 32.63 10.76
N ALA A 136 -6.91 31.41 10.23
CA ALA A 136 -6.96 30.21 11.05
C ALA A 136 -6.03 30.46 12.24
N LYS A 137 -6.56 30.33 13.46
CA LYS A 137 -5.71 30.38 14.65
C LYS A 137 -4.67 29.30 14.42
N MET A 138 -3.39 29.67 14.36
CA MET A 138 -2.33 28.67 14.28
C MET A 138 -2.55 27.68 15.41
N ALA A 139 -2.47 26.39 15.11
CA ALA A 139 -2.54 25.37 16.14
C ALA A 139 -1.48 25.72 17.19
N GLN A 140 -1.94 26.11 18.37
CA GLN A 140 -1.05 26.29 19.51
C GLN A 140 -0.79 24.90 20.04
N LEU A 141 0.45 24.43 19.90
CA LEU A 141 0.88 23.28 20.68
C LEU A 141 0.73 23.68 22.16
N PRO A 142 0.23 22.78 23.03
CA PRO A 142 0.33 23.00 24.46
C PRO A 142 1.80 23.28 24.82
N PRO A 143 2.06 24.13 25.83
CA PRO A 143 3.43 24.32 26.31
C PRO A 143 4.01 22.96 26.68
N ASP A 144 5.28 22.74 26.33
CA ASP A 144 5.99 21.53 26.73
C ASP A 144 6.01 21.49 28.27
N ASP A 145 5.39 20.48 28.87
CA ASP A 145 5.49 20.18 30.30
C ASP A 145 6.88 19.56 30.58
N ASP A 146 7.94 20.32 30.34
CA ASP A 146 9.29 20.03 30.83
C ASP A 146 9.58 20.95 32.01
N GLU A 147 9.23 20.48 33.22
CA GLU A 147 9.99 20.65 34.48
C GLU A 147 9.13 20.19 35.69
N VAL A 148 9.31 18.93 36.12
CA VAL A 148 9.55 18.52 37.53
C VAL A 148 10.38 17.24 37.57
#